data_AF-A0A9J7IY91-F1
#
_entry.id   AF-A0A9J7IY91-F1
#
_cell.length_a   1.000
_cell.length_b   1.000
_cell.length_c   1.000
_cell.angle_alpha   90.00
_cell.angle_beta   90.00
_cell.angle_gamma   90.00
#
_symmetry.space_group_name_H-M   'P 1'
#
loop_
_entity.id
_entity.type
_entity.pdbx_description
1 polymer ?
#
loop_
_entity_poly.entity_id
_entity_poly.type
_entity_poly.pdbx_seq_one_letter_code
_entity_poly.pdbx_strand_id
1 'polypeptide(L)'
;MSSSNNVATTSTDPNAINNVAMTAHVPQNNLGTNEVLLATALVKVASGNGSYHILRALIDPGSQVSLIKESTAKKLGLRKSKFNGLVCGVGEVEQNCKGMVTLNCSSTHNDFSFITDVLIMKNVLKDIPHKSFDTPKWSYIDSLKLADPYFNISRPVDLLLSAQVIGLILMGGLIKGENASQPVLQETQLGWIIYGGGQIASLQCNVVMNNVQDIQHFWDIEDITEKSNLSLEDQECADFYSSTTKRREDGRYIVKLPLKAKINEKIGSSKELAIAQFQNLERSAGADIEVAAISLCLHCRYRENVPSLRNMDLQELIFQYQLLQILLWRQYLYAYTSDIEKMYRQIMVDEADQQYQQIIWRFEPSQPLQTYKLTTVTNGTKSAPFLAMMTSKRLAMDEQSTYPEAAKILEESFYMDDLVHGFHSITKGKQLIEDLNRLLKSGGFTLRKWSANHPELLENIKQNSSNSEIIFNFKSESWNYVEHIC
;
A
#
# COMPACT_ATOMS: atom_id res chain seq x y z
N MET A 1 -20.96 -53.40 56.06
CA MET A 1 -21.03 -51.93 56.23
C MET A 1 -20.39 -51.31 55.00
N SER A 2 -21.23 -50.77 54.14
CA SER A 2 -20.92 -50.16 52.85
C SER A 2 -20.97 -48.64 52.99
N SER A 3 -20.01 -47.91 52.45
CA SER A 3 -20.16 -46.47 52.19
C SER A 3 -19.21 -46.00 51.09
N SER A 4 -19.78 -45.96 49.88
CA SER A 4 -19.82 -44.85 48.91
C SER A 4 -18.70 -43.80 48.92
N ASN A 5 -17.89 -43.77 47.86
CA ASN A 5 -17.14 -42.57 47.44
C ASN A 5 -17.75 -42.03 46.14
N ASN A 6 -18.35 -40.83 46.24
CA ASN A 6 -18.86 -40.06 45.11
C ASN A 6 -17.71 -39.40 44.35
N VAL A 7 -17.65 -39.66 43.05
CA VAL A 7 -16.83 -38.94 42.08
C VAL A 7 -17.54 -37.64 41.72
N ALA A 8 -16.89 -36.50 41.95
CA ALA A 8 -17.29 -35.21 41.38
C ALA A 8 -16.29 -34.86 40.27
N THR A 9 -16.78 -34.85 39.04
CA THR A 9 -16.09 -34.42 37.82
C THR A 9 -15.93 -32.91 37.79
N THR A 10 -14.69 -32.41 37.80
CA THR A 10 -14.36 -31.04 37.38
C THR A 10 -13.86 -31.07 35.94
N SER A 11 -14.54 -30.32 35.07
CA SER A 11 -14.26 -30.17 33.65
C SER A 11 -12.92 -29.46 33.42
N THR A 12 -11.97 -30.16 32.83
CA THR A 12 -10.74 -29.59 32.25
C THR A 12 -11.09 -28.98 30.90
N ASP A 13 -10.92 -27.67 30.77
CA ASP A 13 -11.03 -26.94 29.50
C ASP A 13 -9.84 -27.33 28.59
N PRO A 14 -10.05 -27.93 27.39
CA PRO A 14 -8.96 -28.43 26.55
C PRO A 14 -8.14 -27.35 25.84
N ASN A 15 -8.50 -26.07 25.97
CA ASN A 15 -7.98 -24.99 25.13
C ASN A 15 -6.87 -24.14 25.75
N ALA A 16 -6.20 -24.60 26.81
CA ALA A 16 -4.99 -23.95 27.30
C ALA A 16 -3.76 -24.29 26.42
N ILE A 17 -3.77 -23.83 25.17
CA ILE A 17 -2.57 -23.85 24.31
C ILE A 17 -1.67 -22.70 24.80
N ASN A 18 -0.55 -23.08 25.41
CA ASN A 18 0.54 -22.16 25.74
C ASN A 18 1.10 -21.58 24.43
N ASN A 19 0.70 -20.36 24.08
CA ASN A 19 1.29 -19.60 22.98
C ASN A 19 2.74 -19.22 23.35
N VAL A 20 3.68 -20.07 22.92
CA VAL A 20 5.09 -19.74 22.85
C VAL A 20 5.27 -18.82 21.65
N ALA A 21 5.68 -17.57 21.89
CA ALA A 21 6.04 -16.62 20.83
C ALA A 21 7.14 -17.24 19.96
N MET A 22 6.83 -17.57 18.71
CA MET A 22 7.79 -18.04 17.73
C MET A 22 7.89 -17.05 16.59
N THR A 23 9.09 -16.51 16.43
CA THR A 23 9.49 -15.69 15.29
C THR A 23 9.65 -16.60 14.08
N ALA A 24 9.14 -16.21 12.92
CA ALA A 24 9.27 -17.00 11.70
C ALA A 24 10.76 -17.19 11.35
N HIS A 25 11.20 -18.44 11.36
CA HIS A 25 12.51 -18.86 10.87
C HIS A 25 12.28 -19.70 9.62
N VAL A 26 12.77 -19.25 8.46
CA VAL A 26 13.05 -20.14 7.33
C VAL A 26 14.51 -20.57 7.49
N PRO A 27 14.81 -21.80 7.93
CA PRO A 27 16.18 -22.28 7.94
C PRO A 27 16.58 -22.61 6.51
N GLN A 28 17.38 -21.76 5.86
CA GLN A 28 18.25 -22.25 4.80
C GLN A 28 19.56 -22.73 5.42
N ASN A 29 19.79 -24.04 5.30
CA ASN A 29 21.06 -24.67 5.63
C ASN A 29 22.18 -24.05 4.79
N ASN A 30 23.23 -23.58 5.46
CA ASN A 30 24.60 -23.47 4.96
C ASN A 30 24.84 -22.61 3.69
N LEU A 31 24.50 -21.32 3.72
CA LEU A 31 25.23 -20.31 2.94
C LEU A 31 25.69 -19.17 3.87
N GLY A 32 26.90 -18.65 3.63
CA GLY A 32 27.61 -17.72 4.52
C GLY A 32 26.74 -16.57 5.02
N THR A 33 26.71 -16.40 6.35
CA THR A 33 25.84 -15.48 7.08
C THR A 33 26.27 -14.03 6.90
N ASN A 34 25.70 -13.32 5.94
CA ASN A 34 25.75 -11.85 5.90
C ASN A 34 24.33 -11.30 6.08
N GLU A 35 23.95 -11.02 7.32
CA GLU A 35 22.68 -10.34 7.66
C GLU A 35 22.72 -8.89 7.15
N VAL A 36 21.56 -8.39 6.70
CA VAL A 36 21.41 -6.96 6.34
C VAL A 36 21.45 -6.11 7.60
N LEU A 37 22.28 -5.06 7.63
CA LEU A 37 22.41 -4.22 8.83
C LEU A 37 21.18 -3.33 9.02
N LEU A 38 20.70 -3.29 10.25
CA LEU A 38 19.66 -2.36 10.69
C LEU A 38 20.29 -1.18 11.45
N ALA A 39 19.75 0.01 11.23
CA ALA A 39 20.25 1.23 11.84
C ALA A 39 20.01 1.22 13.36
N THR A 40 21.08 1.34 14.14
CA THR A 40 21.01 1.42 15.60
C THR A 40 21.77 2.64 16.13
N ALA A 41 21.34 3.13 17.30
CA ALA A 41 21.95 4.29 17.95
C ALA A 41 21.96 4.13 19.48
N LEU A 42 22.96 4.72 20.14
CA LEU A 42 23.02 4.86 21.59
C LEU A 42 22.43 6.21 22.01
N VAL A 43 21.34 6.16 22.76
CA VAL A 43 20.58 7.35 23.18
C VAL A 43 20.63 7.48 24.70
N LYS A 44 20.98 8.67 25.18
CA LYS A 44 21.00 8.98 26.61
C LYS A 44 19.59 9.44 27.04
N VAL A 45 18.97 8.70 27.96
CA VAL A 45 17.58 8.92 28.40
C VAL A 45 17.53 9.26 29.88
N ALA A 46 16.80 10.32 30.23
CA ALA A 46 16.59 10.73 31.61
C ALA A 46 15.65 9.75 32.36
N SER A 47 16.00 9.44 33.60
CA SER A 47 15.23 8.61 34.53
C SER A 47 14.41 9.47 35.49
N GLY A 48 13.36 8.89 36.09
CA GLY A 48 12.51 9.58 37.06
C GLY A 48 13.21 10.01 38.35
N ASN A 49 14.40 9.46 38.64
CA ASN A 49 15.26 9.85 39.77
C ASN A 49 16.30 10.92 39.40
N GLY A 50 16.27 11.45 38.17
CA GLY A 50 17.22 12.46 37.67
C GLY A 50 18.55 11.91 37.15
N SER A 51 18.79 10.59 37.20
CA SER A 51 19.97 9.98 36.54
C SER A 51 19.73 9.76 35.04
N TYR A 52 20.77 9.40 34.30
CA TYR A 52 20.67 9.05 32.89
C TYR A 52 21.01 7.58 32.65
N HIS A 53 20.31 6.97 31.70
CA HIS A 53 20.62 5.65 31.17
C HIS A 53 20.92 5.74 29.69
N ILE A 54 21.97 5.05 29.24
CA ILE A 54 22.21 4.86 27.80
C ILE A 54 21.38 3.66 27.38
N LEU A 55 20.47 3.88 26.45
CA LEU A 55 19.63 2.87 25.84
C LEU A 55 20.10 2.64 24.42
N ARG A 56 20.00 1.39 23.96
CA ARG A 56 20.19 1.08 22.55
C ARG A 56 18.86 1.21 21.82
N ALA A 57 18.84 2.06 20.82
CA ALA A 57 17.69 2.31 19.97
C ALA A 57 17.85 1.63 18.60
N LEU A 58 16.80 0.98 18.12
CA LEU A 58 16.61 0.65 16.71
C LEU A 58 15.93 1.85 16.04
N ILE A 59 16.48 2.29 14.91
CA ILE A 59 15.95 3.39 14.10
C ILE A 59 15.09 2.78 13.00
N ASP A 60 13.77 2.94 13.11
CA ASP A 60 12.82 2.27 12.21
C ASP A 60 11.90 3.27 11.49
N PRO A 61 12.19 3.57 10.21
CA PRO A 61 11.33 4.43 9.39
C PRO A 61 10.00 3.77 9.00
N GLY A 62 9.86 2.45 9.16
CA GLY A 62 8.62 1.71 8.92
C GLY A 62 7.61 1.82 10.07
N SER A 63 8.05 2.23 11.25
CA SER A 63 7.17 2.38 12.42
C SER A 63 6.57 3.78 12.50
N GLN A 64 5.26 3.86 12.76
CA GLN A 64 4.57 5.11 13.06
C GLN A 64 4.73 5.55 14.53
N VAL A 65 4.88 4.58 15.44
CA VAL A 65 4.98 4.80 16.89
C VAL A 65 6.29 4.29 17.44
N SER A 66 6.84 5.00 18.43
CA SER A 66 8.05 4.58 19.14
C SER A 66 7.70 3.60 20.26
N LEU A 67 8.53 2.59 20.50
CA LEU A 67 8.24 1.50 21.43
C LEU A 67 9.37 1.34 22.45
N ILE A 68 9.05 1.03 23.70
CA ILE A 68 10.03 0.72 24.74
C ILE A 68 9.73 -0.62 25.40
N LYS A 69 10.79 -1.39 25.68
CA LYS A 69 10.67 -2.64 26.43
C LYS A 69 10.17 -2.39 27.85
N GLU A 70 9.22 -3.19 28.33
CA GLU A 70 8.62 -3.05 29.66
C GLU A 70 9.66 -3.07 30.78
N SER A 71 10.67 -3.95 30.69
CA SER A 71 11.77 -4.02 31.65
C SER A 71 12.56 -2.71 31.71
N THR A 72 12.78 -2.07 30.55
CA THR A 72 13.51 -0.82 30.43
C THR A 72 12.68 0.35 30.96
N ALA A 73 11.39 0.42 30.61
CA ALA A 73 10.47 1.42 31.17
C ALA A 73 10.37 1.33 32.70
N LYS A 74 10.35 0.11 33.26
CA LYS A 74 10.41 -0.10 34.73
C LYS A 74 11.72 0.42 35.32
N LYS A 75 12.85 0.16 34.65
CA LYS A 75 14.18 0.61 35.09
C LYS A 75 14.31 2.13 35.10
N LEU A 76 13.70 2.83 34.14
CA LEU A 76 13.70 4.29 34.08
C LEU A 76 12.80 4.95 35.15
N GLY A 77 11.92 4.18 35.81
CA GLY A 77 11.07 4.70 36.89
C GLY A 77 10.14 5.85 36.49
N LEU A 78 9.84 6.03 35.20
CA LEU A 78 9.03 7.13 34.69
C LEU A 78 7.53 6.91 34.97
N ARG A 79 6.80 8.01 35.13
CA ARG A 79 5.34 7.98 35.35
C ARG A 79 4.65 7.51 34.08
N LYS A 80 3.95 6.38 34.18
CA LYS A 80 3.16 5.81 33.08
C LYS A 80 1.82 6.53 32.97
N SER A 81 1.44 6.93 31.76
CA SER A 81 0.08 7.35 31.45
C SER A 81 -0.74 6.16 30.95
N LYS A 82 -2.04 6.17 31.24
CA LYS A 82 -2.95 5.20 30.63
C LYS A 82 -3.09 5.54 29.15
N PHE A 83 -2.93 4.53 28.32
CA PHE A 83 -3.11 4.65 26.88
C PHE A 83 -4.04 3.53 26.44
N ASN A 84 -5.19 3.91 25.87
CA ASN A 84 -6.15 2.98 25.29
C ASN A 84 -6.00 3.07 23.77
N GLY A 85 -5.05 2.31 23.24
CA GLY A 85 -4.81 2.23 21.81
C GLY A 85 -4.23 0.88 21.46
N LEU A 86 -4.52 0.44 20.24
CA LEU A 86 -4.09 -0.83 19.69
C LEU A 86 -2.79 -0.58 18.91
N VAL A 87 -1.77 -1.39 19.18
CA VAL A 87 -0.52 -1.36 18.41
C VAL A 87 -0.61 -2.46 17.38
N CYS A 88 -0.72 -2.08 16.11
CA CYS A 88 -0.82 -3.04 15.01
C CYS A 88 0.58 -3.22 14.39
N GLY A 89 1.02 -4.47 14.25
CA GLY A 89 2.13 -4.85 13.38
C GLY A 89 1.59 -5.48 12.11
N VAL A 90 2.48 -5.82 11.16
CA VAL A 90 2.06 -6.59 9.98
C VAL A 90 1.51 -7.94 10.45
N GLY A 91 0.21 -8.16 10.25
CA GLY A 91 -0.49 -9.43 10.50
C GLY A 91 -1.34 -9.52 11.77
N GLU A 92 -1.14 -8.68 12.80
CA GLU A 92 -2.00 -8.73 14.01
C GLU A 92 -2.02 -7.43 14.85
N VAL A 93 -3.06 -7.32 15.67
CA VAL A 93 -3.27 -6.28 16.67
C VAL A 93 -2.74 -6.71 18.04
N GLU A 94 -1.65 -6.12 18.52
CA GLU A 94 -1.08 -6.44 19.83
C GLU A 94 -1.80 -5.67 20.96
N GLN A 95 -2.62 -6.38 21.75
CA GLN A 95 -3.28 -5.83 22.95
C GLN A 95 -2.37 -5.72 24.20
N ASN A 96 -1.06 -5.95 24.05
CA ASN A 96 -0.13 -5.97 25.19
C ASN A 96 0.47 -4.62 25.58
N CYS A 97 0.01 -3.51 24.97
CA CYS A 97 0.43 -2.17 25.39
C CYS A 97 0.13 -1.96 26.89
N LYS A 98 1.17 -1.70 27.69
CA LYS A 98 1.06 -1.49 29.15
C LYS A 98 0.96 -0.03 29.55
N GLY A 99 0.69 0.84 28.58
CA GLY A 99 0.62 2.28 28.73
C GLY A 99 1.70 3.00 27.93
N MET A 100 1.80 4.31 28.15
CA MET A 100 2.71 5.19 27.45
C MET A 100 3.60 5.93 28.45
N VAL A 101 4.82 6.26 28.05
CA VAL A 101 5.73 7.13 28.80
C VAL A 101 6.38 8.13 27.86
N THR A 102 6.61 9.34 28.36
CA THR A 102 7.37 10.36 27.65
C THR A 102 8.83 10.23 28.02
N LEU A 103 9.71 10.07 27.03
CA LEU A 103 11.16 10.04 27.22
C LEU A 103 11.76 11.41 26.90
N ASN A 104 12.67 11.86 27.77
CA ASN A 104 13.60 12.94 27.46
C ASN A 104 14.93 12.32 27.04
N CYS A 105 15.23 12.43 25.76
CA CYS A 105 16.35 11.80 25.08
C CYS A 105 17.40 12.85 24.71
N SER A 106 18.66 12.45 24.73
CA SER A 106 19.80 13.28 24.34
C SER A 106 20.83 12.46 23.58
N SER A 107 21.53 13.14 22.68
CA SER A 107 22.65 12.58 21.96
C SER A 107 23.77 12.20 22.93
N THR A 108 24.53 11.16 22.58
CA THR A 108 25.78 10.82 23.26
C THR A 108 26.98 11.54 22.62
N HIS A 109 26.76 12.27 21.52
CA HIS A 109 27.82 12.88 20.71
C HIS A 109 27.88 14.42 20.77
N ASN A 110 26.76 15.08 21.06
CA ASN A 110 26.61 16.54 21.08
C ASN A 110 25.47 16.95 22.03
N ASP A 111 25.12 18.23 22.04
CA ASP A 111 24.09 18.80 22.92
C ASP A 111 22.65 18.65 22.39
N PHE A 112 22.46 17.91 21.29
CA PHE A 112 21.13 17.66 20.75
C PHE A 112 20.27 16.85 21.73
N SER A 113 19.03 17.27 21.91
CA SER A 113 18.04 16.58 22.73
C SER A 113 16.67 16.63 22.07
N PHE A 114 15.84 15.64 22.39
CA PHE A 114 14.49 15.51 21.87
C PHE A 114 13.60 14.80 22.89
N ILE A 115 12.30 15.04 22.77
CA ILE A 115 11.28 14.41 23.60
C ILE A 115 10.42 13.53 22.69
N THR A 116 10.12 12.32 23.13
CA THR A 116 9.26 11.41 22.36
C THR A 116 8.37 10.58 23.29
N ASP A 117 7.12 10.39 22.90
CA ASP A 117 6.22 9.47 23.56
C ASP A 117 6.43 8.05 23.03
N VAL A 118 6.54 7.10 23.95
CA VAL A 118 6.80 5.69 23.62
C VAL A 118 5.77 4.79 24.28
N LEU A 119 5.32 3.77 23.54
CA LEU A 119 4.41 2.76 24.05
C LEU A 119 5.19 1.62 24.71
N ILE A 120 4.71 1.19 25.87
CA ILE A 120 5.36 0.14 26.67
C ILE A 120 4.89 -1.22 26.19
N MET A 121 5.83 -2.06 25.77
CA MET A 121 5.54 -3.39 25.21
C MET A 121 6.39 -4.48 25.87
N LYS A 122 5.84 -5.70 25.96
CA LYS A 122 6.48 -6.80 26.72
C LYS A 122 7.70 -7.40 25.98
N ASN A 123 7.55 -7.74 24.70
CA ASN A 123 8.57 -8.44 23.91
C ASN A 123 8.59 -7.96 22.44
N VAL A 124 9.20 -6.82 22.15
CA VAL A 124 9.18 -6.26 20.79
C VAL A 124 10.50 -6.43 20.05
N LEU A 125 11.63 -6.39 20.76
CA LEU A 125 12.93 -6.23 20.12
C LEU A 125 13.88 -7.36 20.54
N LYS A 126 14.36 -8.11 19.54
CA LYS A 126 15.41 -9.12 19.69
C LYS A 126 16.79 -8.49 19.68
N ASP A 127 17.79 -9.33 19.89
CA ASP A 127 19.19 -8.96 19.68
C ASP A 127 19.41 -8.62 18.20
N ILE A 128 20.09 -7.51 17.95
CA ILE A 128 20.41 -7.00 16.61
C ILE A 128 21.91 -6.68 16.56
N PRO A 129 22.70 -7.16 15.58
CA PRO A 129 22.39 -8.30 14.71
C PRO A 129 22.06 -9.55 15.54
N HIS A 130 21.53 -10.61 14.92
CA HIS A 130 21.27 -11.85 15.66
C HIS A 130 22.55 -12.61 16.00
N LYS A 131 23.60 -12.38 15.21
CA LYS A 131 24.92 -12.93 15.44
C LYS A 131 25.96 -11.84 15.26
N SER A 132 26.88 -11.76 16.23
CA SER A 132 28.04 -10.86 16.11
C SER A 132 28.89 -11.26 14.91
N PHE A 133 29.45 -10.27 14.24
CA PHE A 133 30.33 -10.47 13.08
C PHE A 133 31.54 -9.55 13.13
N ASP A 134 32.60 -9.97 12.46
CA ASP A 134 33.79 -9.14 12.26
C ASP A 134 33.50 -8.10 11.18
N THR A 135 33.76 -6.84 11.47
CA THR A 135 33.54 -5.75 10.52
C THR A 135 34.54 -5.85 9.36
N PRO A 136 34.07 -5.93 8.11
CA PRO A 136 34.94 -5.70 6.96
C PRO A 136 35.61 -4.33 7.09
N LYS A 137 36.86 -4.21 6.64
CA LYS A 137 37.56 -2.92 6.61
C LYS A 137 36.96 -2.01 5.54
N TRP A 138 35.93 -1.27 5.93
CA TRP A 138 35.35 -0.20 5.13
C TRP A 138 36.10 1.10 5.44
N SER A 139 37.11 1.42 4.63
CA SER A 139 38.01 2.56 4.86
C SER A 139 37.31 3.92 4.97
N TYR A 140 36.08 4.03 4.46
CA TYR A 140 35.26 5.24 4.51
C TYR A 140 34.51 5.42 5.84
N ILE A 141 34.60 4.47 6.78
CA ILE A 141 33.92 4.50 8.08
C ILE A 141 34.87 4.88 9.23
N ASP A 142 36.17 4.63 9.08
CA ASP A 142 37.17 4.70 10.16
C ASP A 142 37.26 6.07 10.85
N SER A 143 36.90 7.16 10.16
CA SER A 143 36.93 8.53 10.69
C SER A 143 35.58 9.03 11.24
N LEU A 144 34.51 8.25 11.10
CA LEU A 144 33.16 8.68 11.44
C LEU A 144 32.78 8.31 12.88
N LYS A 145 32.08 9.23 13.54
CA LYS A 145 31.46 8.97 14.85
C LYS A 145 30.13 8.25 14.64
N LEU A 146 30.14 6.93 14.76
CA LEU A 146 28.95 6.10 14.64
C LEU A 146 28.00 6.31 15.82
N ALA A 147 26.69 6.34 15.54
CA ALA A 147 25.63 6.44 16.53
C ALA A 147 25.56 5.19 17.43
N ASP A 148 25.86 4.01 16.88
CA ASP A 148 26.14 2.79 17.65
C ASP A 148 27.50 2.21 17.22
N PRO A 149 28.59 2.45 17.98
CA PRO A 149 29.91 1.87 17.71
C PRO A 149 29.94 0.33 17.79
N TYR A 150 28.91 -0.28 18.38
CA TYR A 150 28.79 -1.72 18.59
C TYR A 150 27.74 -2.34 17.65
N PHE A 151 27.47 -1.72 16.50
CA PHE A 151 26.50 -2.18 15.52
C PHE A 151 26.73 -3.63 15.05
N ASN A 152 27.96 -4.12 15.12
CA ASN A 152 28.34 -5.47 14.70
C ASN A 152 28.23 -6.53 15.81
N ILE A 153 27.87 -6.12 17.03
CA ILE A 153 27.76 -7.01 18.19
C ILE A 153 26.31 -7.34 18.46
N SER A 154 25.97 -8.64 18.45
CA SER A 154 24.65 -9.12 18.83
C SER A 154 24.33 -8.78 20.27
N ARG A 155 23.32 -7.93 20.47
CA ARG A 155 22.89 -7.48 21.79
C ARG A 155 21.45 -6.94 21.76
N PRO A 156 20.73 -6.91 22.89
CA PRO A 156 19.34 -6.49 22.93
C PRO A 156 19.18 -5.02 22.56
N VAL A 157 18.00 -4.70 22.03
CA VAL A 157 17.54 -3.32 21.81
C VAL A 157 16.50 -2.96 22.87
N ASP A 158 16.63 -1.75 23.43
CA ASP A 158 15.79 -1.24 24.51
C ASP A 158 14.61 -0.42 24.00
N LEU A 159 14.82 0.27 22.88
CA LEU A 159 13.99 1.34 22.34
C LEU A 159 13.86 1.17 20.82
N LEU A 160 12.66 1.40 20.28
CA LEU A 160 12.44 1.60 18.86
C LEU A 160 12.04 3.06 18.65
N LEU A 161 12.73 3.76 17.75
CA LEU A 161 12.45 5.13 17.37
C LEU A 161 11.77 5.16 16.00
N SER A 162 10.58 5.74 15.96
CA SER A 162 9.71 5.77 14.79
C SER A 162 10.12 6.78 13.73
N ALA A 163 9.42 6.75 12.58
CA ALA A 163 9.53 7.74 11.52
C ALA A 163 9.40 9.19 12.01
N GLN A 164 8.58 9.44 13.04
CA GLN A 164 8.42 10.77 13.64
C GLN A 164 9.75 11.27 14.25
N VAL A 165 10.47 10.40 14.95
CA VAL A 165 11.76 10.77 15.57
C VAL A 165 12.84 10.86 14.50
N ILE A 166 12.80 10.01 13.48
CA ILE A 166 13.74 10.05 12.35
C ILE A 166 13.72 11.42 11.68
N GLY A 167 12.53 11.99 11.43
CA GLY A 167 12.40 13.34 10.88
C GLY A 167 13.03 14.46 11.72
N LEU A 168 13.26 14.24 13.01
CA LEU A 168 13.92 15.20 13.90
C LEU A 168 15.45 15.05 13.93
N ILE A 169 15.95 13.82 13.77
CA ILE A 169 17.37 13.52 13.93
C ILE A 169 18.13 13.51 12.60
N LEU A 170 17.46 13.34 11.46
CA LEU A 170 18.10 13.20 10.16
C LEU A 170 18.87 14.47 9.76
N MET A 171 20.07 14.29 9.21
CA MET A 171 20.91 15.37 8.68
C MET A 171 21.21 15.14 7.19
N GLY A 172 21.90 16.09 6.55
CA GLY A 172 22.15 16.05 5.10
C GLY A 172 23.24 15.07 4.64
N GLY A 173 24.14 14.63 5.53
CA GLY A 173 25.24 13.74 5.17
C GLY A 173 24.79 12.33 4.78
N LEU A 174 25.22 11.85 3.62
CA LEU A 174 24.93 10.51 3.11
C LEU A 174 26.18 9.93 2.44
N ILE A 175 26.60 8.74 2.87
CA ILE A 175 27.74 8.02 2.29
C ILE A 175 27.23 6.64 1.85
N LYS A 176 27.33 6.36 0.56
CA LYS A 176 26.94 5.06 -0.01
C LYS A 176 28.19 4.24 -0.27
N GLY A 177 28.14 2.96 0.08
CA GLY A 177 29.14 2.00 -0.39
C GLY A 177 29.12 1.85 -1.91
N GLU A 178 30.19 1.30 -2.47
CA GLU A 178 30.38 1.15 -3.93
C GLU A 178 29.38 0.21 -4.58
N ASN A 179 28.80 -0.70 -3.80
CA ASN A 179 27.84 -1.70 -4.27
C ASN A 179 26.89 -2.11 -3.14
N ALA A 180 25.85 -2.88 -3.49
CA ALA A 180 24.79 -3.30 -2.57
C ALA A 180 25.27 -4.15 -1.37
N SER A 181 26.46 -4.76 -1.45
CA SER A 181 27.02 -5.53 -0.33
C SER A 181 27.70 -4.64 0.73
N GLN A 182 28.02 -3.40 0.37
CA GLN A 182 28.59 -2.42 1.29
C GLN A 182 27.48 -1.58 1.95
N PRO A 183 27.63 -1.24 3.24
CA PRO A 183 26.62 -0.49 3.98
C PRO A 183 26.54 0.98 3.54
N VAL A 184 25.38 1.57 3.81
CA VAL A 184 25.11 3.00 3.70
C VAL A 184 25.25 3.62 5.09
N LEU A 185 25.81 4.83 5.13
CA LEU A 185 25.82 5.66 6.32
C LEU A 185 25.03 6.92 6.09
N GLN A 186 24.22 7.26 7.09
CA GLN A 186 23.38 8.44 7.09
C GLN A 186 23.75 9.27 8.32
N GLU A 187 24.04 10.54 8.12
CA GLU A 187 24.33 11.48 9.19
C GLU A 187 23.03 11.78 9.96
N THR A 188 23.15 11.78 11.29
CA THR A 188 22.07 12.18 12.18
C THR A 188 22.63 12.99 13.35
N GLN A 189 21.75 13.69 14.06
CA GLN A 189 22.06 14.38 15.31
C GLN A 189 22.56 13.44 16.42
N LEU A 190 22.34 12.13 16.27
CA LEU A 190 22.81 11.08 17.19
C LEU A 190 24.15 10.45 16.75
N GLY A 191 24.79 10.96 15.70
CA GLY A 191 25.94 10.34 15.05
C GLY A 191 25.57 9.65 13.73
N TRP A 192 26.55 9.04 13.07
CA TRP A 192 26.33 8.34 11.81
C TRP A 192 25.67 6.98 12.06
N ILE A 193 24.46 6.79 11.56
CA ILE A 193 23.82 5.46 11.57
C ILE A 193 24.31 4.66 10.36
N ILE A 194 24.45 3.36 10.53
CA ILE A 194 24.91 2.41 9.50
C ILE A 194 23.81 1.37 9.26
N TYR A 195 23.46 1.12 8.00
CA TYR A 195 22.45 0.15 7.62
C TYR A 195 22.63 -0.34 6.18
N GLY A 196 21.89 -1.38 5.79
CA GLY A 196 22.08 -2.05 4.51
C GLY A 196 23.38 -2.85 4.48
N GLY A 197 23.89 -3.14 3.28
CA GLY A 197 25.02 -4.04 3.11
C GLY A 197 24.68 -5.50 3.42
N GLY A 198 25.60 -6.40 3.07
CA GLY A 198 25.41 -7.86 3.16
C GLY A 198 25.12 -8.53 1.82
N GLN A 199 25.45 -9.82 1.69
CA GLN A 199 24.97 -10.65 0.59
C GLN A 199 23.61 -11.20 1.03
N ILE A 200 22.58 -11.06 0.19
CA ILE A 200 21.20 -11.49 0.51
C ILE A 200 21.22 -13.01 0.82
N ALA A 201 21.31 -13.33 2.11
CA ALA A 201 21.23 -14.69 2.63
C ALA A 201 20.26 -14.80 3.82
N SER A 202 19.89 -13.68 4.45
CA SER A 202 18.90 -13.66 5.54
C SER A 202 17.56 -13.12 5.07
N LEU A 203 16.56 -13.99 4.92
CA LEU A 203 15.14 -13.63 4.84
C LEU A 203 14.60 -13.36 6.26
N GLN A 204 15.21 -12.43 6.99
CA GLN A 204 14.84 -12.12 8.36
C GLN A 204 14.08 -10.79 8.40
N CYS A 205 12.80 -10.89 8.74
CA CYS A 205 11.96 -9.74 9.05
C CYS A 205 11.80 -9.68 10.57
N ASN A 206 12.22 -8.59 11.21
CA ASN A 206 11.97 -8.35 12.64
C ASN A 206 10.53 -7.88 12.85
N VAL A 207 9.59 -8.75 12.49
CA VAL A 207 8.18 -8.59 12.87
C VAL A 207 7.97 -9.43 14.11
N VAL A 208 7.29 -8.87 15.11
CA VAL A 208 6.77 -9.63 16.24
C VAL A 208 5.63 -10.50 15.70
N MET A 209 6.00 -11.68 15.17
CA MET A 209 5.02 -12.65 14.70
C MET A 209 4.54 -13.45 15.91
N ASN A 210 3.29 -13.27 16.30
CA ASN A 210 2.54 -14.35 16.91
C ASN A 210 1.58 -14.86 15.84
N ASN A 211 1.50 -16.18 15.74
CA ASN A 211 0.70 -16.94 14.78
C ASN A 211 1.35 -17.26 13.41
N VAL A 212 1.98 -18.45 13.35
CA VAL A 212 2.54 -19.03 12.11
C VAL A 212 1.43 -19.42 11.12
N GLN A 213 0.19 -19.60 11.58
CA GLN A 213 -0.93 -20.00 10.71
C GLN A 213 -1.42 -18.83 9.85
N ASP A 214 -1.39 -17.60 10.39
CA ASP A 214 -1.77 -16.40 9.64
C ASP A 214 -0.65 -15.96 8.69
N ILE A 215 0.62 -16.26 9.00
CA ILE A 215 1.73 -16.18 8.04
C ILE A 215 1.49 -17.12 6.89
N GLN A 216 1.19 -18.39 7.16
CA GLN A 216 0.96 -19.32 6.07
C GLN A 216 -0.16 -18.80 5.16
N HIS A 217 -1.22 -18.23 5.75
CA HIS A 217 -2.30 -17.60 4.99
C HIS A 217 -1.92 -16.26 4.31
N PHE A 218 -1.03 -15.46 4.88
CA PHE A 218 -0.54 -14.18 4.35
C PHE A 218 0.49 -14.41 3.23
N TRP A 219 1.40 -15.37 3.39
CA TRP A 219 2.32 -15.81 2.34
C TRP A 219 1.58 -16.60 1.26
N ASP A 220 0.53 -17.37 1.58
CA ASP A 220 -0.38 -17.92 0.55
C ASP A 220 -1.08 -16.80 -0.28
N ILE A 221 -1.12 -15.56 0.23
CA ILE A 221 -1.69 -14.37 -0.46
C ILE A 221 -0.60 -13.51 -1.13
N GLU A 222 0.57 -13.35 -0.52
CA GLU A 222 1.68 -12.50 -0.99
C GLU A 222 2.75 -13.23 -1.80
N ASP A 223 2.79 -14.57 -1.76
CA ASP A 223 3.69 -15.35 -2.57
C ASP A 223 3.22 -15.36 -4.04
N ILE A 224 3.53 -14.26 -4.72
CA ILE A 224 3.43 -14.10 -6.18
C ILE A 224 4.49 -14.99 -6.88
N THR A 225 5.26 -15.82 -6.14
CA THR A 225 6.16 -16.82 -6.75
C THR A 225 5.59 -18.22 -6.91
N GLU A 226 4.37 -18.48 -6.47
CA GLU A 226 3.54 -19.48 -7.11
C GLU A 226 2.43 -18.78 -7.89
N LYS A 227 2.24 -19.15 -9.16
CA LYS A 227 1.08 -18.73 -9.95
C LYS A 227 -0.12 -18.83 -9.03
N SER A 228 -0.66 -17.69 -8.59
CA SER A 228 -1.86 -17.71 -7.77
C SER A 228 -2.82 -18.61 -8.53
N ASN A 229 -3.28 -19.68 -7.88
CA ASN A 229 -4.29 -20.51 -8.47
C ASN A 229 -5.50 -19.57 -8.55
N LEU A 230 -5.64 -18.86 -9.69
CA LEU A 230 -6.84 -18.11 -10.01
C LEU A 230 -7.97 -19.02 -9.61
N SER A 231 -8.91 -18.51 -8.82
CA SER A 231 -10.06 -19.33 -8.48
C SER A 231 -10.67 -19.83 -9.80
N LEU A 232 -11.28 -21.01 -9.80
CA LEU A 232 -11.89 -21.53 -11.03
C LEU A 232 -12.84 -20.49 -11.66
N GLU A 233 -13.54 -19.70 -10.83
CA GLU A 233 -14.40 -18.59 -11.28
C GLU A 233 -13.60 -17.42 -11.90
N ASP A 234 -12.43 -17.06 -11.36
CA ASP A 234 -11.58 -16.00 -11.94
C ASP A 234 -10.94 -16.43 -13.27
N GLN A 235 -10.48 -17.69 -13.35
CA GLN A 235 -9.95 -18.26 -14.58
C GLN A 235 -11.05 -18.33 -15.65
N GLU A 236 -12.26 -18.78 -15.28
CA GLU A 236 -13.43 -18.77 -16.17
C GLU A 236 -13.75 -17.36 -16.68
N CYS A 237 -13.64 -16.33 -15.84
CA CYS A 237 -13.89 -14.95 -16.24
C CYS A 237 -12.79 -14.39 -17.16
N ALA A 238 -11.52 -14.71 -16.90
CA ALA A 238 -10.39 -14.34 -17.75
C ALA A 238 -10.45 -15.04 -19.12
N ASP A 239 -10.80 -16.33 -19.15
CA ASP A 239 -10.99 -17.11 -20.37
C ASP A 239 -12.21 -16.62 -21.16
N PHE A 240 -13.30 -16.31 -20.46
CA PHE A 240 -14.49 -15.71 -21.06
C PHE A 240 -14.17 -14.35 -21.68
N TYR A 241 -13.48 -13.48 -20.96
CA TYR A 241 -13.04 -12.19 -21.50
C TYR A 241 -12.16 -12.38 -22.74
N SER A 242 -11.16 -13.25 -22.65
CA SER A 242 -10.19 -13.48 -23.74
C SER A 242 -10.83 -14.07 -24.99
N SER A 243 -11.82 -14.96 -24.83
CA SER A 243 -12.51 -15.61 -25.95
C SER A 243 -13.63 -14.76 -26.58
N THR A 244 -14.16 -13.78 -25.85
CA THR A 244 -15.32 -12.99 -26.30
C THR A 244 -15.00 -11.54 -26.66
N THR A 245 -13.91 -10.98 -26.14
CA THR A 245 -13.52 -9.59 -26.40
C THR A 245 -12.94 -9.41 -27.80
N LYS A 246 -13.35 -8.33 -28.46
CA LYS A 246 -12.88 -8.00 -29.82
C LYS A 246 -12.42 -6.55 -29.88
N ARG A 247 -11.36 -6.28 -30.65
CA ARG A 247 -10.93 -4.93 -31.01
C ARG A 247 -11.58 -4.53 -32.35
N ARG A 248 -12.14 -3.32 -32.40
CA ARG A 248 -12.73 -2.74 -33.61
C ARG A 248 -11.68 -2.06 -34.47
N GLU A 249 -12.04 -1.72 -35.71
CA GLU A 249 -11.18 -0.97 -36.63
C GLU A 249 -10.82 0.44 -36.12
N ASP A 250 -11.70 1.05 -35.33
CA ASP A 250 -11.44 2.35 -34.66
C ASP A 250 -10.59 2.22 -33.39
N GLY A 251 -10.08 1.01 -33.10
CA GLY A 251 -9.21 0.73 -31.97
C GLY A 251 -9.94 0.39 -30.66
N ARG A 252 -11.24 0.69 -30.55
CA ARG A 252 -12.02 0.44 -29.33
C ARG A 252 -12.31 -1.05 -29.12
N TYR A 253 -12.44 -1.45 -27.86
CA TYR A 253 -12.79 -2.82 -27.49
C TYR A 253 -14.29 -2.99 -27.26
N ILE A 254 -14.81 -4.14 -27.72
CA ILE A 254 -16.15 -4.66 -27.43
C ILE A 254 -15.98 -5.84 -26.49
N VAL A 255 -16.62 -5.78 -25.33
CA VAL A 255 -16.60 -6.84 -24.30
C VAL A 255 -18.00 -7.43 -24.13
N LYS A 256 -18.07 -8.70 -23.72
CA LYS A 256 -19.31 -9.34 -23.26
C LYS A 256 -19.45 -9.27 -21.74
N LEU A 257 -20.68 -9.24 -21.26
CA LEU A 257 -20.97 -9.24 -19.84
C LEU A 257 -20.85 -10.66 -19.27
N PRO A 258 -20.11 -10.87 -18.16
CA PRO A 258 -20.04 -12.17 -17.50
C PRO A 258 -21.33 -12.41 -16.69
N LEU A 259 -22.37 -12.92 -17.37
CA LEU A 259 -23.70 -13.13 -16.79
C LEU A 259 -23.81 -14.46 -16.03
N LYS A 260 -24.67 -14.50 -14.99
CA LYS A 260 -24.94 -15.76 -14.29
C LYS A 260 -25.75 -16.70 -15.19
N ALA A 261 -25.49 -18.01 -15.12
CA ALA A 261 -26.40 -19.00 -15.68
C ALA A 261 -27.85 -18.73 -15.22
N LYS A 262 -28.80 -18.86 -16.16
CA LYS A 262 -30.23 -18.61 -15.95
C LYS A 262 -30.61 -17.15 -15.65
N ILE A 263 -29.81 -16.17 -16.10
CA ILE A 263 -30.15 -14.73 -15.96
C ILE A 263 -31.57 -14.41 -16.49
N ASN A 264 -31.94 -14.99 -17.64
CA ASN A 264 -33.25 -14.76 -18.28
C ASN A 264 -34.42 -15.27 -17.43
N GLU A 265 -34.21 -16.25 -16.55
CA GLU A 265 -35.24 -16.75 -15.61
C GLU A 265 -35.39 -15.82 -14.38
N LYS A 266 -34.38 -14.99 -14.07
CA LYS A 266 -34.35 -14.13 -12.87
C LYS A 266 -34.70 -12.66 -13.11
N ILE A 267 -34.70 -12.19 -14.36
CA ILE A 267 -34.94 -10.77 -14.68
C ILE A 267 -36.40 -10.35 -14.37
N GLY A 268 -37.37 -11.27 -14.48
CA GLY A 268 -38.72 -11.12 -13.91
C GLY A 268 -39.36 -9.73 -14.06
N SER A 269 -39.94 -9.21 -12.98
CA SER A 269 -40.63 -7.91 -12.91
C SER A 269 -39.70 -6.72 -12.67
N SER A 270 -38.45 -6.78 -13.14
CA SER A 270 -37.46 -5.71 -12.89
C SER A 270 -37.90 -4.38 -13.49
N LYS A 271 -38.69 -4.41 -14.56
CA LYS A 271 -39.17 -3.22 -15.26
C LYS A 271 -40.15 -2.42 -14.42
N GLU A 272 -41.14 -3.09 -13.86
CA GLU A 272 -42.18 -2.48 -13.03
C GLU A 272 -41.57 -1.87 -11.76
N LEU A 273 -40.59 -2.57 -11.16
CA LEU A 273 -39.85 -2.08 -9.99
C LEU A 273 -39.05 -0.82 -10.29
N ALA A 274 -38.35 -0.76 -11.43
CA ALA A 274 -37.59 0.42 -11.82
C ALA A 274 -38.49 1.63 -12.14
N ILE A 275 -39.65 1.42 -12.78
CA ILE A 275 -40.64 2.48 -12.99
C ILE A 275 -41.13 3.04 -11.65
N ALA A 276 -41.50 2.16 -10.72
CA ALA A 276 -41.97 2.56 -9.40
C ALA A 276 -40.91 3.33 -8.61
N GLN A 277 -39.65 2.88 -8.66
CA GLN A 277 -38.52 3.58 -8.04
C GLN A 277 -38.28 4.95 -8.69
N PHE A 278 -38.39 5.06 -10.02
CA PHE A 278 -38.19 6.32 -10.75
C PHE A 278 -39.24 7.34 -10.33
N GLN A 279 -40.52 6.93 -10.32
CA GLN A 279 -41.62 7.78 -9.88
C GLN A 279 -41.53 8.15 -8.39
N ASN A 280 -40.94 7.30 -7.54
CA ASN A 280 -40.69 7.62 -6.14
C ASN A 280 -39.59 8.68 -5.98
N LEU A 281 -38.47 8.53 -6.69
CA LEU A 281 -37.39 9.52 -6.67
C LEU A 281 -37.83 10.86 -7.23
N GLU A 282 -38.59 10.85 -8.33
CA GLU A 282 -39.15 12.06 -8.94
C GLU A 282 -40.10 12.81 -7.98
N ARG A 283 -40.91 12.09 -7.20
CA ARG A 283 -41.77 12.69 -6.17
C ARG A 283 -40.99 13.24 -4.97
N SER A 284 -39.87 12.61 -4.63
CA SER A 284 -39.08 12.96 -3.44
C SER A 284 -38.03 14.04 -3.68
N ALA A 285 -37.51 14.19 -4.91
CA ALA A 285 -36.34 15.01 -5.19
C ALA A 285 -36.66 16.49 -5.50
N GLY A 286 -37.92 16.87 -5.74
CA GLY A 286 -38.21 18.18 -6.32
C GLY A 286 -37.61 18.31 -7.73
N ALA A 287 -37.76 19.47 -8.37
CA ALA A 287 -37.48 19.66 -9.80
C ALA A 287 -36.01 19.54 -10.26
N ASP A 288 -35.07 19.12 -9.39
CA ASP A 288 -33.65 18.91 -9.72
C ASP A 288 -33.34 17.42 -9.97
N ILE A 289 -33.82 16.89 -11.10
CA ILE A 289 -33.57 15.51 -11.53
C ILE A 289 -32.40 15.51 -12.51
N GLU A 290 -31.16 15.61 -12.00
CA GLU A 290 -29.96 15.36 -12.83
C GLU A 290 -29.39 13.93 -12.67
N VAL A 291 -29.82 13.11 -11.70
CA VAL A 291 -29.02 11.93 -11.30
C VAL A 291 -29.74 10.58 -11.21
N ALA A 292 -31.06 10.47 -11.35
CA ALA A 292 -31.75 9.21 -11.04
C ALA A 292 -32.03 8.29 -12.25
N ALA A 293 -31.00 7.81 -12.95
CA ALA A 293 -31.18 6.68 -13.87
C ALA A 293 -31.25 5.38 -13.04
N ILE A 294 -32.46 4.83 -12.86
CA ILE A 294 -32.61 3.54 -12.17
C ILE A 294 -32.37 2.42 -13.19
N SER A 295 -31.31 1.67 -12.93
CA SER A 295 -30.90 0.52 -13.74
C SER A 295 -31.95 -0.58 -13.71
N LEU A 296 -32.40 -1.00 -14.89
CA LEU A 296 -33.20 -2.19 -15.11
C LEU A 296 -32.29 -3.42 -14.99
N CYS A 297 -32.11 -3.90 -13.76
CA CYS A 297 -31.52 -5.21 -13.43
C CYS A 297 -30.07 -5.49 -13.90
N LEU A 298 -29.12 -5.60 -12.95
CA LEU A 298 -27.85 -6.30 -13.19
C LEU A 298 -27.53 -7.27 -12.04
N HIS A 299 -28.11 -8.46 -12.10
CA HIS A 299 -27.59 -9.63 -11.38
C HIS A 299 -26.44 -10.28 -12.18
N CYS A 300 -25.34 -9.54 -12.40
CA CYS A 300 -24.14 -10.09 -13.04
C CYS A 300 -23.46 -11.16 -12.18
N ARG A 301 -22.71 -12.07 -12.82
CA ARG A 301 -21.87 -13.06 -12.13
C ARG A 301 -20.67 -12.35 -11.52
N TYR A 302 -20.90 -11.83 -10.32
CA TYR A 302 -19.91 -11.73 -9.26
C TYR A 302 -20.67 -12.08 -7.99
N ARG A 303 -20.20 -13.08 -7.24
CA ARG A 303 -20.93 -13.61 -6.09
C ARG A 303 -21.30 -12.47 -5.09
N GLU A 304 -22.46 -12.62 -4.46
CA GLU A 304 -22.77 -12.00 -3.15
C GLU A 304 -21.97 -12.67 -2.02
N ASN A 305 -21.36 -13.81 -2.34
CA ASN A 305 -20.43 -14.58 -1.53
C ASN A 305 -19.10 -14.80 -2.28
N VAL A 306 -18.45 -13.74 -2.83
CA VAL A 306 -16.97 -13.75 -2.69
C VAL A 306 -16.81 -14.18 -1.23
N PRO A 307 -16.03 -15.24 -0.88
CA PRO A 307 -15.73 -15.42 0.54
C PRO A 307 -15.45 -14.01 1.00
N SER A 308 -16.27 -13.53 1.95
CA SER A 308 -15.94 -12.26 2.54
C SER A 308 -14.45 -12.42 2.76
N LEU A 309 -13.65 -11.55 2.15
CA LEU A 309 -12.44 -11.14 2.82
C LEU A 309 -13.01 -10.71 4.15
N ARG A 310 -13.04 -11.68 5.06
CA ARG A 310 -13.77 -11.65 6.31
C ARG A 310 -12.94 -10.64 7.03
N ASN A 311 -13.36 -9.38 6.92
CA ASN A 311 -12.81 -8.26 7.66
C ASN A 311 -11.28 -8.31 7.80
N MET A 312 -10.59 -8.41 6.66
CA MET A 312 -9.21 -7.97 6.50
C MET A 312 -8.96 -7.68 5.02
N ASP A 313 -8.88 -6.37 4.75
CA ASP A 313 -7.76 -5.76 4.03
C ASP A 313 -7.65 -5.87 2.51
N LEU A 314 -8.74 -5.98 1.74
CA LEU A 314 -8.68 -5.57 0.33
C LEU A 314 -8.43 -4.06 0.20
N GLN A 315 -9.04 -3.28 1.11
CA GLN A 315 -8.84 -1.84 1.19
C GLN A 315 -7.43 -1.51 1.67
N GLU A 316 -6.87 -2.32 2.57
CA GLU A 316 -5.50 -2.19 3.07
C GLU A 316 -4.46 -2.68 2.05
N LEU A 317 -4.71 -3.74 1.29
CA LEU A 317 -3.86 -4.20 0.18
C LEU A 317 -3.89 -3.20 -1.00
N ILE A 318 -5.06 -2.66 -1.33
CA ILE A 318 -5.21 -1.55 -2.28
C ILE A 318 -4.48 -0.31 -1.78
N PHE A 319 -4.64 0.04 -0.50
CA PHE A 319 -3.96 1.18 0.11
C PHE A 319 -2.45 0.96 0.18
N GLN A 320 -1.98 -0.27 0.42
CA GLN A 320 -0.57 -0.65 0.41
C GLN A 320 0.01 -0.60 -1.01
N TYR A 321 -0.72 -1.05 -2.03
CA TYR A 321 -0.30 -0.93 -3.43
C TYR A 321 -0.25 0.53 -3.88
N GLN A 322 -1.25 1.34 -3.51
CA GLN A 322 -1.24 2.78 -3.72
C GLN A 322 -0.11 3.47 -2.95
N LEU A 323 0.14 3.09 -1.69
CA LEU A 323 1.24 3.59 -0.88
C LEU A 323 2.58 3.24 -1.52
N LEU A 324 2.77 1.99 -1.96
CA LEU A 324 4.00 1.55 -2.62
C LEU A 324 4.20 2.30 -3.94
N GLN A 325 3.17 2.44 -4.76
CA GLN A 325 3.24 3.25 -5.99
C GLN A 325 3.60 4.70 -5.67
N ILE A 326 3.01 5.31 -4.63
CA ILE A 326 3.34 6.68 -4.18
C ILE A 326 4.77 6.77 -3.63
N LEU A 327 5.24 5.76 -2.88
CA LEU A 327 6.59 5.73 -2.31
C LEU A 327 7.65 5.53 -3.38
N LEU A 328 7.39 4.67 -4.38
CA LEU A 328 8.23 4.53 -5.57
C LEU A 328 8.19 5.79 -6.42
N TRP A 329 7.02 6.42 -6.56
CA TRP A 329 6.85 7.67 -7.29
C TRP A 329 7.68 8.82 -6.73
N ARG A 330 7.84 8.88 -5.40
CA ARG A 330 8.70 9.85 -4.71
C ARG A 330 10.20 9.69 -4.99
N GLN A 331 10.63 8.58 -5.60
CA GLN A 331 12.03 8.41 -5.99
C GLN A 331 12.36 9.17 -7.28
N TYR A 332 11.36 9.49 -8.10
CA TYR A 332 11.59 10.18 -9.37
C TYR A 332 11.87 11.66 -9.17
N LEU A 333 12.89 12.15 -9.88
CA LEU A 333 13.22 13.58 -9.90
C LEU A 333 12.11 14.40 -10.57
N TYR A 334 11.50 13.83 -11.61
CA TYR A 334 10.41 14.40 -12.37
C TYR A 334 9.23 13.45 -12.36
N ALA A 335 8.07 13.93 -11.93
CA ALA A 335 6.94 13.09 -11.58
C ALA A 335 5.66 13.69 -12.16
N TYR A 336 4.74 12.84 -12.60
CA TYR A 336 3.47 13.25 -13.17
C TYR A 336 2.34 12.29 -12.81
N THR A 337 1.12 12.80 -12.92
CA THR A 337 -0.12 12.03 -12.79
C THR A 337 -1.06 12.38 -13.94
N SER A 338 -1.94 11.44 -14.28
CA SER A 338 -3.01 11.64 -15.26
C SER A 338 -4.18 10.71 -14.97
N ASP A 339 -5.30 10.90 -15.65
CA ASP A 339 -6.52 10.14 -15.49
C ASP A 339 -7.08 9.75 -16.88
N ILE A 340 -7.56 8.52 -17.04
CA ILE A 340 -8.29 8.10 -18.24
C ILE A 340 -9.71 8.65 -18.17
N GLU A 341 -10.05 9.54 -19.10
CA GLU A 341 -11.37 10.18 -19.12
C GLU A 341 -12.50 9.16 -19.18
N LYS A 342 -13.27 9.02 -18.09
CA LYS A 342 -14.49 8.19 -18.07
C LYS A 342 -14.20 6.77 -18.60
N MET A 343 -13.12 6.15 -18.13
CA MET A 343 -12.57 4.87 -18.62
C MET A 343 -13.63 3.83 -19.03
N TYR A 344 -14.62 3.57 -18.17
CA TYR A 344 -15.69 2.60 -18.45
C TYR A 344 -16.50 2.93 -19.72
N ARG A 345 -16.80 4.21 -19.96
CA ARG A 345 -17.56 4.66 -21.15
C ARG A 345 -16.75 4.55 -22.45
N GLN A 346 -15.44 4.34 -22.35
CA GLN A 346 -14.56 4.13 -23.51
C GLN A 346 -14.52 2.66 -23.95
N ILE A 347 -15.18 1.74 -23.22
CA ILE A 347 -15.28 0.32 -23.56
C ILE A 347 -16.70 -0.04 -23.96
N MET A 348 -16.88 -0.63 -25.14
CA MET A 348 -18.21 -1.00 -25.65
C MET A 348 -18.68 -2.33 -25.10
N VAL A 349 -20.00 -2.48 -24.95
CA VAL A 349 -20.65 -3.75 -24.62
C VAL A 349 -21.28 -4.34 -25.88
N ASP A 350 -21.08 -5.64 -26.07
CA ASP A 350 -21.66 -6.41 -27.18
C ASP A 350 -23.17 -6.21 -27.27
N GLU A 351 -23.70 -6.02 -28.48
CA GLU A 351 -25.09 -5.67 -28.72
C GLU A 351 -26.08 -6.68 -28.11
N ALA A 352 -25.72 -7.97 -28.07
CA ALA A 352 -26.54 -9.00 -27.47
C ALA A 352 -26.69 -8.83 -25.94
N ASP A 353 -25.70 -8.21 -25.28
CA ASP A 353 -25.66 -8.03 -23.84
C ASP A 353 -26.19 -6.66 -23.38
N GLN A 354 -26.34 -5.69 -24.28
CA GLN A 354 -26.87 -4.35 -23.97
C GLN A 354 -28.31 -4.39 -23.44
N GLN A 355 -29.06 -5.45 -23.71
CA GLN A 355 -30.39 -5.66 -23.13
C GLN A 355 -30.37 -5.77 -21.60
N TYR A 356 -29.24 -6.17 -21.02
CA TYR A 356 -29.03 -6.27 -19.57
C TYR A 356 -28.56 -4.94 -18.95
N GLN A 357 -28.38 -3.89 -19.75
CA GLN A 357 -28.02 -2.54 -19.29
C GLN A 357 -29.09 -1.53 -19.68
N GLN A 358 -30.36 -1.92 -19.52
CA GLN A 358 -31.48 -1.03 -19.76
C GLN A 358 -31.65 -0.04 -18.61
N ILE A 359 -32.04 1.19 -18.93
CA ILE A 359 -32.45 2.21 -17.97
C ILE A 359 -33.78 2.80 -18.41
N ILE A 360 -34.52 3.35 -17.45
CA ILE A 360 -35.72 4.14 -17.74
C ILE A 360 -35.39 5.60 -17.45
N TRP A 361 -35.71 6.45 -18.42
CA TRP A 361 -35.43 7.88 -18.32
C TRP A 361 -36.44 8.71 -19.13
N ARG A 362 -36.63 9.95 -18.73
CA ARG A 362 -37.31 11.00 -19.51
C ARG A 362 -36.62 12.33 -19.24
N PHE A 363 -36.53 13.18 -20.26
CA PHE A 363 -35.84 14.47 -20.12
C PHE A 363 -36.70 15.54 -19.44
N GLU A 364 -38.03 15.39 -19.54
CA GLU A 364 -38.99 16.30 -18.92
C GLU A 364 -40.10 15.50 -18.24
N PRO A 365 -40.66 15.98 -17.10
CA PRO A 365 -41.78 15.31 -16.43
C PRO A 365 -43.06 15.21 -17.28
N SER A 366 -43.19 16.07 -18.29
CA SER A 366 -44.27 16.07 -19.28
C SER A 366 -44.16 14.90 -20.27
N GLN A 367 -42.96 14.36 -20.46
CA GLN A 367 -42.70 13.31 -21.44
C GLN A 367 -43.01 11.92 -20.87
N PRO A 368 -43.41 10.96 -21.73
CA PRO A 368 -43.54 9.57 -21.31
C PRO A 368 -42.16 9.01 -20.94
N LEU A 369 -42.14 8.10 -19.97
CA LEU A 369 -40.92 7.35 -19.63
C LEU A 369 -40.46 6.51 -20.82
N GLN A 370 -39.19 6.64 -21.18
CA GLN A 370 -38.58 5.90 -22.26
C GLN A 370 -37.58 4.89 -21.71
N THR A 371 -37.37 3.80 -22.45
CA THR A 371 -36.36 2.78 -22.12
C THR A 371 -35.15 2.99 -23.02
N TYR A 372 -33.97 3.16 -22.42
CA TYR A 372 -32.70 3.28 -23.12
C TYR A 372 -31.85 2.04 -22.83
N LYS A 373 -30.95 1.69 -23.75
CA LYS A 373 -29.91 0.68 -23.55
C LYS A 373 -28.57 1.39 -23.47
N LEU A 374 -27.80 1.13 -22.42
CA LEU A 374 -26.43 1.58 -22.34
C LEU A 374 -25.56 0.69 -23.24
N THR A 375 -24.70 1.31 -24.04
CA THR A 375 -23.89 0.63 -25.07
C THR A 375 -22.43 0.41 -24.65
N THR A 376 -22.07 0.87 -23.46
CA THR A 376 -20.71 0.85 -22.92
C THR A 376 -20.70 0.29 -21.51
N VAL A 377 -19.52 -0.15 -21.06
CA VAL A 377 -19.34 -0.54 -19.66
C VAL A 377 -19.78 0.62 -18.78
N THR A 378 -20.58 0.29 -17.75
CA THR A 378 -21.26 1.27 -16.91
C THR A 378 -20.89 1.06 -15.45
N ASN A 379 -20.67 2.18 -14.77
CA ASN A 379 -20.36 2.23 -13.35
C ASN A 379 -21.48 1.59 -12.53
N GLY A 380 -21.12 1.02 -11.38
CA GLY A 380 -22.09 0.39 -10.47
C GLY A 380 -22.39 -1.07 -10.76
N THR A 381 -21.86 -1.64 -11.86
CA THR A 381 -21.87 -3.09 -12.08
C THR A 381 -20.63 -3.73 -11.45
N LYS A 382 -20.80 -4.90 -10.83
CA LYS A 382 -19.69 -5.60 -10.16
C LYS A 382 -18.56 -6.00 -11.13
N SER A 383 -18.88 -6.23 -12.39
CA SER A 383 -17.91 -6.62 -13.43
C SER A 383 -17.22 -5.44 -14.12
N ALA A 384 -17.70 -4.20 -13.97
CA ALA A 384 -17.11 -3.05 -14.66
C ALA A 384 -15.60 -2.85 -14.37
N PRO A 385 -15.13 -2.92 -13.12
CA PRO A 385 -13.71 -2.79 -12.82
C PRO A 385 -12.85 -3.84 -13.53
N PHE A 386 -13.26 -5.11 -13.43
CA PHE A 386 -12.58 -6.23 -14.09
C PHE A 386 -12.50 -6.04 -15.61
N LEU A 387 -13.64 -5.73 -16.25
CA LEU A 387 -13.68 -5.52 -17.70
C LEU A 387 -12.79 -4.36 -18.13
N ALA A 388 -12.73 -3.28 -17.35
CA ALA A 388 -11.87 -2.14 -17.64
C ALA A 388 -10.39 -2.46 -17.51
N MET A 389 -9.99 -3.08 -16.40
CA MET A 389 -8.60 -3.48 -16.17
C MET A 389 -8.11 -4.47 -17.22
N MET A 390 -8.91 -5.50 -17.54
CA MET A 390 -8.54 -6.48 -18.57
C MET A 390 -8.42 -5.86 -19.95
N THR A 391 -9.24 -4.85 -20.26
CA THR A 391 -9.14 -4.10 -21.52
C THR A 391 -7.88 -3.25 -21.58
N SER A 392 -7.51 -2.60 -20.48
CA SER A 392 -6.25 -1.87 -20.37
C SER A 392 -5.04 -2.80 -20.57
N LYS A 393 -5.03 -3.95 -19.88
CA LYS A 393 -3.97 -4.97 -20.03
C LYS A 393 -3.91 -5.52 -21.45
N ARG A 394 -5.07 -5.78 -22.06
CA ARG A 394 -5.13 -6.25 -23.45
C ARG A 394 -4.54 -5.22 -24.41
N LEU A 395 -4.85 -3.94 -24.21
CA LEU A 395 -4.26 -2.86 -24.99
C LEU A 395 -2.73 -2.79 -24.82
N ALA A 396 -2.23 -2.92 -23.60
CA ALA A 396 -0.79 -2.97 -23.36
C ALA A 396 -0.13 -4.11 -24.15
N MET A 397 -0.73 -5.31 -24.14
CA MET A 397 -0.24 -6.47 -24.91
C MET A 397 -0.28 -6.24 -26.42
N ASP A 398 -1.42 -5.75 -26.93
CA ASP A 398 -1.61 -5.51 -28.37
C ASP A 398 -0.63 -4.46 -28.92
N GLU A 399 -0.28 -3.45 -28.12
CA GLU A 399 0.61 -2.34 -28.51
C GLU A 399 2.06 -2.49 -28.02
N GLN A 400 2.40 -3.58 -27.34
CA GLN A 400 3.71 -3.79 -26.71
C GLN A 400 4.87 -3.72 -27.72
N SER A 401 4.65 -4.18 -28.95
CA SER A 401 5.67 -4.15 -30.01
C SER A 401 5.96 -2.74 -30.53
N THR A 402 4.94 -1.87 -30.54
CA THR A 402 5.04 -0.48 -31.02
C THR A 402 5.56 0.44 -29.91
N TYR A 403 5.05 0.26 -28.69
CA TYR A 403 5.29 1.14 -27.55
C TYR A 403 5.68 0.34 -26.30
N PRO A 404 6.85 -0.33 -26.28
CA PRO A 404 7.20 -1.28 -25.22
C PRO A 404 7.27 -0.66 -23.82
N GLU A 405 7.82 0.55 -23.71
CA GLU A 405 7.95 1.25 -22.42
C GLU A 405 6.58 1.77 -21.93
N ALA A 406 5.77 2.37 -22.80
CA ALA A 406 4.44 2.84 -22.43
C ALA A 406 3.48 1.68 -22.11
N ALA A 407 3.60 0.54 -22.80
CA ALA A 407 2.82 -0.66 -22.52
C ALA A 407 3.14 -1.22 -21.12
N LYS A 408 4.42 -1.27 -20.76
CA LYS A 408 4.86 -1.68 -19.42
C LYS A 408 4.28 -0.75 -18.34
N ILE A 409 4.30 0.55 -18.57
CA ILE A 409 3.73 1.54 -17.64
C ILE A 409 2.21 1.40 -17.54
N LEU A 410 1.53 1.13 -18.66
CA LEU A 410 0.09 0.87 -18.65
C LEU A 410 -0.26 -0.33 -17.76
N GLU A 411 0.62 -1.33 -17.71
CA GLU A 411 0.45 -2.52 -16.88
C GLU A 411 0.82 -2.30 -15.40
N GLU A 412 1.90 -1.57 -15.13
CA GLU A 412 2.51 -1.50 -13.78
C GLU A 412 2.17 -0.23 -12.99
N SER A 413 1.86 0.89 -13.67
CA SER A 413 1.78 2.23 -13.08
C SER A 413 0.40 2.89 -13.15
N PHE A 414 -0.60 2.17 -13.69
CA PHE A 414 -1.99 2.57 -13.58
C PHE A 414 -2.67 1.85 -12.42
N TYR A 415 -3.41 2.61 -11.63
CA TYR A 415 -4.42 2.08 -10.72
C TYR A 415 -5.79 2.46 -11.28
N MET A 416 -6.49 1.48 -11.86
CA MET A 416 -7.74 1.73 -12.59
C MET A 416 -7.55 2.78 -13.70
N ASP A 417 -8.17 3.95 -13.56
CA ASP A 417 -8.10 5.10 -14.45
C ASP A 417 -6.96 6.07 -14.11
N ASP A 418 -6.39 6.01 -12.91
CA ASP A 418 -5.33 6.91 -12.46
C ASP A 418 -3.94 6.41 -12.85
N LEU A 419 -3.14 7.29 -13.44
CA LEU A 419 -1.72 7.10 -13.72
C LEU A 419 -0.88 7.84 -12.68
N VAL A 420 0.07 7.14 -12.06
CA VAL A 420 1.10 7.73 -11.20
C VAL A 420 2.46 7.20 -11.62
N HIS A 421 3.29 8.05 -12.23
CA HIS A 421 4.61 7.64 -12.70
C HIS A 421 5.60 8.81 -12.74
N GLY A 422 6.89 8.52 -12.97
CA GLY A 422 7.92 9.54 -13.08
C GLY A 422 9.18 9.01 -13.77
N PHE A 423 10.19 9.86 -13.84
CA PHE A 423 11.45 9.61 -14.52
C PHE A 423 12.55 10.54 -13.97
N HIS A 424 13.80 10.24 -14.29
CA HIS A 424 14.94 11.05 -13.88
C HIS A 424 15.44 12.02 -14.96
N SER A 425 14.82 12.01 -16.15
CA SER A 425 15.17 12.88 -17.29
C SER A 425 13.92 13.51 -17.90
N ILE A 426 13.89 14.85 -17.99
CA ILE A 426 12.80 15.62 -18.60
C ILE A 426 12.52 15.16 -20.03
N THR A 427 13.56 15.00 -20.86
CA THR A 427 13.42 14.62 -22.27
C THR A 427 12.75 13.25 -22.41
N LYS A 428 13.22 12.26 -21.65
CA LYS A 428 12.62 10.92 -21.64
C LYS A 428 11.17 10.98 -21.17
N GLY A 429 10.91 11.84 -20.20
CA GLY A 429 9.57 12.05 -19.69
C GLY A 429 8.57 12.62 -20.68
N LYS A 430 8.96 13.67 -21.41
CA LYS A 430 8.17 14.24 -22.49
C LYS A 430 7.83 13.18 -23.56
N GLN A 431 8.82 12.40 -23.98
CA GLN A 431 8.64 11.33 -24.96
C GLN A 431 7.62 10.28 -24.48
N LEU A 432 7.77 9.86 -23.22
CA LEU A 432 6.91 8.83 -22.64
C LEU A 432 5.45 9.29 -22.50
N ILE A 433 5.24 10.55 -22.14
CA ILE A 433 3.91 11.17 -22.12
C ILE A 433 3.26 11.11 -23.51
N GLU A 434 4.02 11.42 -24.57
CA GLU A 434 3.51 11.33 -25.94
C GLU A 434 3.18 9.89 -26.33
N ASP A 435 4.05 8.94 -25.99
CA ASP A 435 3.87 7.53 -26.33
C ASP A 435 2.69 6.92 -25.56
N LEU A 436 2.49 7.27 -24.29
CA LEU A 436 1.30 6.89 -23.52
C LEU A 436 0.01 7.45 -24.12
N ASN A 437 0.02 8.72 -24.54
CA ASN A 437 -1.14 9.32 -25.20
C ASN A 437 -1.44 8.59 -26.52
N ARG A 438 -0.43 8.28 -27.35
CA ARG A 438 -0.62 7.55 -28.62
C ARG A 438 -1.10 6.12 -28.38
N LEU A 439 -0.48 5.41 -27.44
CA LEU A 439 -0.85 4.04 -27.07
C LEU A 439 -2.31 3.99 -26.61
N LEU A 440 -2.69 4.80 -25.62
CA LEU A 440 -4.07 4.82 -25.11
C LEU A 440 -5.06 5.27 -26.18
N LYS A 441 -4.70 6.25 -27.01
CA LYS A 441 -5.55 6.70 -28.12
C LYS A 441 -5.80 5.60 -29.14
N SER A 442 -4.84 4.72 -29.40
CA SER A 442 -5.01 3.55 -30.27
C SER A 442 -6.04 2.54 -29.73
N GLY A 443 -6.27 2.51 -28.42
CA GLY A 443 -7.34 1.73 -27.78
C GLY A 443 -8.67 2.49 -27.64
N GLY A 444 -8.74 3.71 -28.16
CA GLY A 444 -9.84 4.65 -27.95
C GLY A 444 -9.89 5.27 -26.56
N PHE A 445 -8.84 5.13 -25.77
CA PHE A 445 -8.72 5.78 -24.47
C PHE A 445 -8.13 7.19 -24.58
N THR A 446 -8.53 8.09 -23.70
CA THR A 446 -8.03 9.47 -23.69
C THR A 446 -7.57 9.85 -22.29
N LEU A 447 -6.29 10.24 -22.16
CA LEU A 447 -5.73 10.77 -20.93
C LEU A 447 -6.07 12.26 -20.76
N ARG A 448 -6.35 12.66 -19.54
CA ARG A 448 -6.67 14.04 -19.15
C ARG A 448 -6.08 14.38 -17.78
N LYS A 449 -6.35 15.61 -17.31
CA LYS A 449 -5.95 16.08 -15.97
C LYS A 449 -4.47 15.85 -15.67
N TRP A 450 -3.62 16.08 -16.67
CA TRP A 450 -2.18 15.98 -16.48
C TRP A 450 -1.72 16.96 -15.40
N SER A 451 -0.98 16.43 -14.44
CA SER A 451 -0.34 17.20 -13.38
C SER A 451 1.11 16.74 -13.25
N ALA A 452 2.03 17.66 -13.04
CA ALA A 452 3.45 17.35 -12.95
C ALA A 452 4.16 18.27 -11.93
N ASN A 453 5.31 17.82 -11.43
CA ASN A 453 6.15 18.61 -10.53
C ASN A 453 7.07 19.60 -11.26
N HIS A 454 7.20 19.50 -12.59
CA HIS A 454 7.98 20.40 -13.41
C HIS A 454 7.20 20.82 -14.65
N PRO A 455 6.98 22.13 -14.90
CA PRO A 455 6.08 22.62 -15.94
C PRO A 455 6.53 22.25 -17.35
N GLU A 456 7.84 22.10 -17.55
CA GLU A 456 8.41 21.75 -18.84
C GLU A 456 7.85 20.41 -19.36
N LEU A 457 7.52 19.46 -18.47
CA LEU A 457 6.97 18.16 -18.86
C LEU A 457 5.65 18.23 -19.63
N LEU A 458 4.87 19.28 -19.36
CA LEU A 458 3.53 19.42 -19.92
C LEU A 458 3.47 20.38 -21.11
N GLU A 459 4.58 21.00 -21.51
CA GLU A 459 4.63 21.97 -22.61
C GLU A 459 3.99 21.46 -23.90
N ASN A 460 4.28 20.21 -24.28
CA ASN A 460 3.75 19.60 -25.51
C ASN A 460 2.26 19.26 -25.40
N ILE A 461 1.73 19.07 -24.19
CA ILE A 461 0.30 18.82 -23.94
C ILE A 461 -0.49 20.13 -24.04
N LYS A 462 0.10 21.26 -23.58
CA LYS A 462 -0.52 22.60 -23.61
C LYS A 462 -0.91 23.07 -25.02
N GLN A 463 -0.19 22.61 -26.04
CA GLN A 463 -0.46 23.00 -27.43
C GLN A 463 -1.69 22.29 -28.04
N ASN A 464 -2.15 21.18 -27.44
CA ASN A 464 -3.14 20.29 -28.06
C ASN A 464 -4.46 20.15 -27.29
N SER A 465 -4.64 20.75 -26.10
CA SER A 465 -5.86 20.55 -25.30
C SER A 465 -6.17 21.68 -24.31
N SER A 466 -7.45 22.07 -24.22
CA SER A 466 -8.03 22.99 -23.23
C SER A 466 -8.12 22.36 -21.81
N ASN A 467 -7.04 21.75 -21.32
CA ASN A 467 -7.00 21.11 -20.00
C ASN A 467 -6.58 22.11 -18.92
N SER A 468 -7.34 22.15 -17.81
CA SER A 468 -7.01 22.93 -16.62
C SER A 468 -5.76 22.37 -15.94
N GLU A 469 -4.72 23.21 -15.80
CA GLU A 469 -3.47 22.87 -15.11
C GLU A 469 -3.72 22.64 -13.62
N ILE A 470 -3.09 21.61 -13.06
CA ILE A 470 -2.74 21.56 -11.64
C ILE A 470 -1.25 21.28 -11.61
N ILE A 471 -0.47 22.18 -11.03
CA ILE A 471 0.95 21.95 -10.75
C ILE A 471 1.01 21.46 -9.32
N PHE A 472 1.64 20.30 -9.10
CA PHE A 472 2.02 19.90 -7.75
C PHE A 472 3.15 20.81 -7.30
N ASN A 473 2.81 21.84 -6.53
CA ASN A 473 3.82 22.54 -5.77
C ASN A 473 4.13 21.65 -4.56
N PHE A 474 5.18 20.83 -4.64
CA PHE A 474 5.81 20.33 -3.43
C PHE A 474 6.16 21.58 -2.65
N LYS A 475 5.40 21.92 -1.60
CA LYS A 475 5.60 23.17 -0.86
C LYS A 475 7.09 23.33 -0.58
N SER A 476 7.74 24.24 -1.30
CA SER A 476 8.85 24.99 -0.74
C SER A 476 8.20 25.90 0.28
N GLU A 477 7.89 25.36 1.47
CA GLU A 477 7.74 26.25 2.61
C GLU A 477 9.05 27.02 2.68
N SER A 478 8.90 28.33 2.53
CA SER A 478 9.92 29.35 2.61
C SER A 478 10.70 29.19 3.91
N TRP A 479 11.75 28.37 3.87
CA TRP A 479 12.89 28.57 4.72
C TRP A 479 13.59 29.79 4.13
N ASN A 480 13.32 30.95 4.72
CA ASN A 480 14.09 32.16 4.46
C ASN A 480 15.57 31.80 4.65
N TYR A 481 16.25 31.60 3.53
CA TYR A 481 17.69 31.71 3.45
C TYR A 481 18.04 33.10 3.96
N VAL A 482 18.48 33.20 5.20
CA VAL A 482 19.30 34.34 5.62
C VAL A 482 20.68 34.07 5.02
N GLU A 483 20.82 34.41 3.75
CA GLU A 483 22.12 34.77 3.19
C GLU A 483 22.54 36.08 3.85
N HIS A 484 23.36 35.99 4.88
CA HIS A 484 24.39 37.00 5.08
C HIS A 484 25.76 36.33 5.24
N ILE A 485 26.53 36.59 4.19
CA ILE A 485 27.95 36.38 3.95
C ILE A 485 28.81 36.92 5.10
N CYS A 486 29.63 36.05 5.69
CA CYS A 486 31.04 36.17 6.10
C CYS A 486 31.40 35.20 7.23
#